data_AF-A0A3R7X7W9-F1
#
_entry.id   AF-A0A3R7X7W9-F1
#
_cell.length_a   1.000
_cell.length_b   1.000
_cell.length_c   1.000
_cell.angle_alpha   90.00
_cell.angle_beta   90.00
_cell.angle_gamma   90.00
#
_symmetry.space_group_name_H-M   'P 1'
#
loop_
_entity.id
_entity.type
_entity.pdbx_description
1 polymer ?
#
loop_
_entity_poly.entity_id
_entity_poly.type
_entity_poly.pdbx_seq_one_letter_code
_entity_poly.pdbx_strand_id
1 'polypeptide(L)' 'RDLWVMDTAENTLDRIEVLDETQPNIVKANEHYNTDKKYYVELVLKALESLEEEVIR' A
#
# COMPACT_ATOMS: atom_id res chain seq x y z
N ARG A 1 -9.59 -4.15 16.80
CA ARG A 1 -9.88 -3.89 15.38
C ARG A 1 -8.66 -3.23 14.73
N ASP A 2 -7.97 -2.38 15.48
CA ASP A 2 -6.91 -1.50 14.95
C ASP A 2 -5.58 -2.22 14.72
N LEU A 3 -5.24 -3.22 15.57
CA LEU A 3 -4.07 -4.09 15.36
C LEU A 3 -4.08 -4.81 14.01
N TRP A 4 -5.24 -5.31 13.58
CA TRP A 4 -5.34 -6.00 12.28
C TRP A 4 -5.13 -5.04 11.11
N VAL A 5 -5.55 -3.78 11.24
CA VAL A 5 -5.37 -2.78 10.19
C VAL A 5 -3.91 -2.34 10.10
N MET A 6 -3.23 -2.15 11.24
CA MET A 6 -1.78 -1.91 11.29
C MET A 6 -0.99 -3.06 10.67
N ASP A 7 -1.22 -4.31 11.11
CA ASP A 7 -0.53 -5.48 10.56
C ASP A 7 -0.77 -5.61 9.05
N THR A 8 -1.99 -5.32 8.59
CA THR A 8 -2.33 -5.37 7.16
C THR A 8 -1.62 -4.27 6.38
N ALA A 9 -1.51 -3.06 6.94
CA ALA A 9 -0.82 -1.93 6.34
C ALA A 9 0.69 -2.20 6.21
N GLU A 10 1.34 -2.67 7.29
CA GLU A 10 2.76 -3.03 7.31
C GLU A 10 3.07 -4.12 6.29
N ASN A 11 2.33 -5.24 6.31
CA ASN A 11 2.51 -6.32 5.33
C ASN A 11 2.27 -5.86 3.89
N THR A 12 1.41 -4.87 3.67
CA THR A 12 1.16 -4.31 2.33
C THR A 12 2.34 -3.47 1.87
N LEU A 13 2.94 -2.65 2.75
CA LEU A 13 4.13 -1.86 2.46
C LEU A 13 5.33 -2.77 2.14
N ASP A 14 5.56 -3.81 2.92
CA ASP A 14 6.64 -4.78 2.68
C ASP A 14 6.50 -5.45 1.30
N ARG A 15 5.29 -5.87 0.95
CA ARG A 15 4.99 -6.47 -0.35
C ARG A 15 5.17 -5.50 -1.50
N ILE A 16 4.81 -4.24 -1.29
CA ILE A 16 5.03 -3.17 -2.26
C ILE A 16 6.53 -2.95 -2.43
N GLU A 17 7.30 -2.86 -1.35
CA GLU A 17 8.74 -2.57 -1.38
C GLU A 17 9.50 -3.55 -2.27
N VAL A 18 9.21 -4.86 -2.15
CA VAL A 18 9.85 -5.92 -2.94
C VAL A 18 9.41 -6.00 -4.41
N LEU A 19 8.45 -5.17 -4.84
CA LEU A 19 8.09 -5.07 -6.25
C LEU A 19 9.22 -4.38 -7.04
N ASP A 20 9.85 -5.17 -7.90
CA ASP A 20 10.85 -4.73 -8.87
C ASP A 20 10.18 -4.40 -10.22
N GLU A 21 10.22 -3.12 -10.59
CA GLU A 21 9.59 -2.58 -11.80
C GLU A 21 10.11 -3.20 -13.11
N THR A 22 11.23 -3.95 -13.06
CA THR A 22 11.77 -4.67 -14.21
C THR A 22 11.11 -6.04 -14.43
N GLN A 23 10.33 -6.55 -13.47
CA GLN A 23 9.66 -7.85 -13.64
C GLN A 23 8.58 -7.77 -14.73
N PRO A 24 8.54 -8.74 -15.68
CA PRO A 24 7.62 -8.68 -16.82
C PRO A 24 6.13 -8.55 -16.45
N ASN A 25 5.73 -9.12 -15.32
CA ASN A 25 4.35 -9.04 -14.85
C ASN A 25 4.01 -7.66 -14.27
N ILE A 26 4.98 -6.99 -13.65
CA ILE A 26 4.82 -5.64 -13.11
C ILE A 26 4.78 -4.64 -14.25
N VAL A 27 5.66 -4.77 -15.24
CA VAL A 27 5.62 -3.97 -16.48
C VAL A 27 4.25 -4.09 -17.15
N LYS A 28 3.76 -5.32 -17.36
CA LYS A 28 2.42 -5.53 -17.96
C LYS A 28 1.29 -4.96 -17.11
N ALA A 29 1.38 -5.06 -15.79
CA ALA A 29 0.38 -4.47 -14.91
C ALA A 29 0.38 -2.94 -15.01
N ASN A 30 1.55 -2.31 -15.04
CA ASN A 30 1.68 -0.86 -15.21
C ASN A 30 1.18 -0.40 -16.59
N GLU A 31 1.50 -1.11 -17.67
CA GLU A 31 1.03 -0.77 -19.01
C GLU A 31 -0.50 -0.92 -19.16
N HIS A 32 -1.09 -1.94 -18.53
CA HIS A 32 -2.50 -2.28 -18.76
C HIS A 32 -3.45 -1.63 -17.74
N TYR A 33 -3.03 -1.53 -16.49
CA TYR A 33 -3.84 -1.02 -15.37
C TYR A 33 -3.36 0.33 -14.85
N ASN A 34 -2.24 0.86 -15.38
CA ASN A 34 -1.61 2.11 -14.91
C ASN A 34 -1.37 2.12 -13.40
N THR A 35 -0.93 0.97 -12.88
CA THR A 35 -0.65 0.79 -11.45
C THR A 35 0.62 1.53 -11.05
N ASP A 36 0.49 2.69 -10.40
CA ASP A 36 1.64 3.36 -9.78
C ASP A 36 1.84 2.83 -8.35
N LYS A 37 3.05 2.35 -8.06
CA LYS A 37 3.47 1.93 -6.71
C LYS A 37 3.19 3.03 -5.67
N LYS A 38 3.41 4.30 -6.03
CA LYS A 38 3.15 5.46 -5.17
C LYS A 38 1.68 5.60 -4.82
N TYR A 39 0.79 5.32 -5.76
CA TYR A 39 -0.65 5.38 -5.51
C TYR A 39 -1.08 4.40 -4.41
N TYR A 40 -0.52 3.18 -4.41
CA TYR A 40 -0.82 2.20 -3.36
C TYR A 40 -0.20 2.57 -2.01
N VAL A 41 1.01 3.15 -2.00
CA VAL A 41 1.62 3.69 -0.78
C VAL A 41 0.75 4.79 -0.18
N GLU A 42 0.25 5.72 -0.99
CA GLU A 42 -0.63 6.80 -0.52
C GLU A 42 -1.94 6.29 0.08
N LEU A 43 -2.54 5.24 -0.49
CA LEU A 43 -3.74 4.62 0.06
C LEU A 43 -3.49 3.99 1.44
N VAL A 44 -2.33 3.34 1.61
CA VAL A 44 -1.96 2.74 2.91
C VAL A 44 -1.70 3.84 3.94
N LEU A 45 -1.00 4.90 3.58
CA LEU A 45 -0.75 6.04 4.48
C LEU A 45 -2.06 6.69 4.93
N LYS A 46 -3.01 6.94 4.00
CA LYS A 46 -4.33 7.48 4.36
C LYS A 46 -5.11 6.57 5.29
N ALA A 47 -5.02 5.25 5.10
CA ALA A 47 -5.67 4.30 6.00
C ALA A 47 -5.06 4.37 7.41
N LEU A 48 -3.73 4.45 7.53
CA LEU A 48 -3.05 4.61 8.81
C LEU A 48 -3.40 5.95 9.48
N GLU A 49 -3.36 7.07 8.75
CA GLU A 49 -3.74 8.40 9.26
C GLU A 49 -5.18 8.40 9.81
N SER A 50 -6.12 7.74 9.12
CA SER A 50 -7.51 7.65 9.59
C SER A 50 -7.68 6.87 10.90
N LEU A 51 -6.76 5.94 11.22
CA LEU A 51 -6.75 5.24 12.51
C LEU A 51 -6.22 6.15 13.62
N GLU A 52 -5.18 6.94 13.35
CA GLU A 52 -4.64 7.88 14.33
C GLU A 52 -5.68 8.95 14.70
N GLU A 53 -6.45 9.44 13.72
CA GLU A 53 -7.55 10.38 13.96
C GLU A 53 -8.71 9.76 14.77
N GLU A 54 -9.00 8.47 14.62
CA GLU A 54 -10.00 7.76 15.44
C GLU A 54 -9.53 7.58 16.90
N VAL A 55 -8.22 7.41 17.14
CA VAL A 55 -7.65 7.21 18.49
C VAL A 55 -7.55 8.53 19.28
N ILE A 56 -7.44 9.67 18.59
CA ILE A 56 -7.33 11.01 19.21
C ILE A 56 -8.70 11.62 19.56
N ARG A 57 -9.82 11.06 19.07
CA ARG A 57 -11.19 11.51 19.37
C ARG A 57 -11.78 10.83 20.61
#